data_AF-B7FMQ5-F1
#
_entry.id   AF-B7FMQ5-F1
#
_cell.length_a   1.000
_cell.length_b   1.000
_cell.length_c   1.000
_cell.angle_alpha   90.00
_cell.angle_beta   90.00
_cell.angle_gamma   90.00
#
_symmetry.space_group_name_H-M   'P 1'
#
loop_
_entity.id
_entity.type
_entity.pdbx_description
1 polymer ?
#
loop_
_entity_poly.entity_id
_entity_poly.type
_entity_poly.pdbx_seq_one_letter_code
_entity_poly.pdbx_strand_id
1 'polypeptide(L)'
;MNDADVSKQIQQMVRFIRQEAEEKANEISVSAEEEFNIEKLQLVEADKKKIRQEYERKEKQVDVRKKIEYSMQLNASRLKVLQAQDDVVNKMKESAAKELLNVSRDHHVYKNLLKDLVIQSLLRLKEPSVLLRCRKEDLNLVEDVLDSAAKEYAEKANVHVPEIVVDKDVYLPPAPSHHNPHDLHCSGGVVLVSHDGKIVFENTLDARLDVVFR
;
A
#
# COMPACT_ATOMS: atom_id res chain seq x y z
N MET A 1 -38.23 -47.63 101.06
CA MET A 1 -37.43 -46.67 100.26
C MET A 1 -37.95 -45.28 100.57
N ASN A 2 -37.07 -44.29 100.76
CA ASN A 2 -37.43 -42.96 101.24
C ASN A 2 -37.71 -42.03 100.04
N ASP A 3 -38.88 -41.37 100.02
CA ASP A 3 -39.40 -40.60 98.88
C ASP A 3 -38.48 -39.42 98.48
N ALA A 4 -37.76 -38.88 99.45
CA ALA A 4 -36.78 -37.81 99.24
C ALA A 4 -35.56 -38.26 98.40
N ASP A 5 -35.18 -39.53 98.48
CA ASP A 5 -34.04 -40.08 97.72
C ASP A 5 -34.43 -40.35 96.26
N VAL A 6 -35.69 -40.75 96.02
CA VAL A 6 -36.26 -40.91 94.67
C VAL A 6 -36.34 -39.55 93.97
N SER A 7 -36.79 -38.50 94.66
CA SER A 7 -36.85 -37.14 94.12
C SER A 7 -35.47 -36.59 93.73
N LYS A 8 -34.44 -36.86 94.54
CA LYS A 8 -33.04 -36.49 94.21
C LYS A 8 -32.51 -37.22 92.98
N GLN A 9 -32.80 -38.51 92.83
CA GLN A 9 -32.41 -39.26 91.63
C GLN A 9 -33.11 -38.72 90.37
N ILE A 10 -34.40 -38.41 90.44
CA ILE A 10 -35.14 -37.80 89.32
C ILE A 10 -34.53 -36.44 88.93
N GLN A 11 -34.20 -35.59 89.91
CA GLN A 11 -33.54 -34.31 89.63
C GLN A 11 -32.15 -34.47 88.99
N GLN A 12 -31.39 -35.48 89.41
CA GLN A 12 -30.09 -35.79 88.81
C GLN A 12 -30.27 -36.26 87.36
N MET A 13 -31.26 -37.10 87.07
CA MET A 13 -31.59 -37.52 85.70
C MET A 13 -32.03 -36.34 84.84
N VAL A 14 -32.86 -35.42 85.35
CA VAL A 14 -33.27 -34.21 84.62
C VAL A 14 -32.08 -33.30 84.30
N ARG A 15 -31.14 -33.15 85.24
CA ARG A 15 -29.91 -32.38 85.00
C ARG A 15 -29.03 -33.03 83.93
N PHE A 16 -28.89 -34.35 83.97
CA PHE A 16 -28.16 -35.10 82.96
C PHE A 16 -28.77 -34.91 81.57
N ILE A 17 -30.10 -35.07 81.43
CA ILE A 17 -30.81 -34.87 80.15
C ILE A 17 -30.63 -33.44 79.63
N ARG A 18 -30.66 -32.44 80.50
CA ARG A 18 -30.43 -31.04 80.11
C ARG A 18 -28.99 -30.80 79.64
N GLN A 19 -28.02 -31.34 80.36
CA GLN A 19 -26.62 -31.22 79.99
C GLN A 19 -26.35 -31.92 78.65
N GLU A 20 -26.88 -33.13 78.45
CA GLU A 20 -26.75 -33.87 77.20
C GLU A 20 -27.40 -33.11 76.02
N ALA A 21 -28.57 -32.50 76.24
CA ALA A 21 -29.21 -31.66 75.23
C ALA A 21 -28.40 -30.39 74.90
N GLU A 22 -27.78 -29.77 75.91
CA GLU A 22 -26.95 -28.58 75.73
C GLU A 22 -25.63 -28.91 75.02
N GLU A 23 -24.98 -30.02 75.38
CA GLU A 23 -23.80 -30.53 74.66
C GLU A 23 -24.14 -30.86 73.20
N LYS A 24 -25.27 -31.52 72.95
CA LYS A 24 -25.71 -31.82 71.57
C LYS A 24 -26.04 -30.56 70.78
N ALA A 25 -26.67 -29.56 71.39
CA ALA A 25 -26.96 -28.28 70.75
C ALA A 25 -25.67 -27.53 70.40
N ASN A 26 -24.68 -27.52 71.30
CA ASN A 26 -23.39 -26.90 71.05
C ASN A 26 -22.61 -27.63 69.94
N GLU A 27 -22.62 -28.96 69.93
CA GLU A 27 -22.01 -29.77 68.87
C GLU A 27 -22.62 -29.44 67.51
N ILE A 28 -23.95 -29.34 67.42
CA ILE A 28 -24.64 -28.95 66.18
C ILE A 28 -24.27 -27.52 65.76
N SER A 29 -24.19 -26.58 66.71
CA SER A 29 -23.83 -25.20 66.42
C SER A 29 -22.41 -25.08 65.87
N VAL A 30 -21.45 -25.76 66.49
CA VAL A 30 -20.04 -25.75 66.04
C VAL A 30 -19.92 -26.42 64.67
N SER A 31 -20.56 -27.57 64.48
CA SER A 31 -20.57 -28.27 63.19
C SER A 31 -21.19 -27.41 62.08
N ALA A 32 -22.29 -26.70 62.37
CA ALA A 32 -22.94 -25.82 61.39
C ALA A 32 -22.06 -24.61 61.04
N GLU A 33 -21.33 -24.03 61.99
CA GLU A 33 -20.38 -22.95 61.72
C GLU A 33 -19.19 -23.42 60.87
N GLU A 34 -18.67 -24.62 61.13
CA GLU A 34 -17.61 -25.22 60.33
C GLU A 34 -18.07 -25.47 58.89
N GLU A 35 -19.23 -26.09 58.70
CA GLU A 35 -19.83 -26.33 57.37
C GLU A 35 -20.08 -25.02 56.62
N PHE A 36 -20.66 -24.01 57.29
CA PHE A 36 -20.89 -22.69 56.71
C PHE A 36 -19.59 -22.05 56.21
N ASN A 37 -18.52 -22.11 57.01
CA ASN A 37 -17.24 -21.55 56.63
C ASN A 37 -16.60 -22.28 55.44
N ILE A 38 -16.73 -23.61 55.40
CA ILE A 38 -16.25 -24.44 54.29
C ILE A 38 -17.01 -24.10 53.00
N GLU A 39 -18.33 -24.10 53.03
CA GLU A 39 -19.15 -23.80 51.85
C GLU A 39 -18.92 -22.38 51.34
N LYS A 40 -18.88 -21.39 52.25
CA LYS A 40 -18.57 -20.00 51.91
C LYS A 40 -17.20 -19.90 51.24
N LEU A 41 -16.18 -20.56 51.76
CA LEU A 41 -14.85 -20.54 51.17
C LEU A 41 -14.86 -21.17 49.77
N GLN A 42 -15.50 -22.33 49.61
CA GLN A 42 -15.62 -23.01 48.32
C GLN A 42 -16.31 -22.15 47.27
N LEU A 43 -17.42 -21.49 47.62
CA LEU A 43 -18.14 -20.58 46.72
C LEU A 43 -17.26 -19.40 46.29
N VAL A 44 -16.59 -18.76 47.26
CA VAL A 44 -15.70 -17.62 47.00
C VAL A 44 -14.51 -18.03 46.12
N GLU A 45 -13.90 -19.19 46.37
CA GLU A 45 -12.78 -19.69 45.56
C GLU A 45 -13.21 -20.06 44.14
N ALA A 46 -14.37 -20.69 43.99
CA ALA A 46 -14.94 -21.02 42.69
C ALA A 46 -15.17 -19.77 41.83
N ASP A 47 -15.78 -18.72 42.39
CA ASP A 47 -16.03 -17.48 41.67
C ASP A 47 -14.76 -16.66 41.43
N LYS A 48 -13.82 -16.61 42.39
CA LYS A 48 -12.49 -16.03 42.17
C LYS A 48 -11.77 -16.69 41.00
N LYS A 49 -11.88 -18.02 40.86
CA LYS A 49 -11.28 -18.77 39.73
C LYS A 49 -11.92 -18.37 38.41
N LYS A 50 -13.25 -18.25 38.33
CA LYS A 50 -13.95 -17.80 37.12
C LYS A 50 -13.54 -16.39 36.72
N ILE A 51 -13.52 -15.45 37.68
CA ILE A 51 -13.11 -14.07 37.46
C ILE A 51 -11.66 -14.02 36.95
N ARG A 52 -10.74 -14.77 37.57
CA ARG A 52 -9.34 -14.81 37.13
C ARG A 52 -9.20 -15.27 35.68
N GLN A 53 -9.93 -16.31 35.27
CA GLN A 53 -9.92 -16.81 33.89
C GLN A 53 -10.50 -15.80 32.89
N GLU A 54 -11.55 -15.07 33.29
CA GLU A 54 -12.14 -14.03 32.45
C GLU A 54 -11.16 -12.86 32.24
N TYR A 55 -10.51 -12.40 33.30
CA TYR A 55 -9.53 -11.31 33.23
C TYR A 55 -8.28 -11.72 32.44
N GLU A 56 -7.81 -12.97 32.55
CA GLU A 56 -6.70 -13.48 31.73
C GLU A 56 -7.05 -13.45 30.22
N ARG A 57 -8.29 -13.79 29.86
CA ARG A 57 -8.76 -13.68 28.47
C ARG A 57 -8.83 -12.23 28.00
N LYS A 58 -9.36 -11.32 28.84
CA LYS A 58 -9.44 -9.89 28.54
C LYS A 58 -8.04 -9.28 28.36
N GLU A 59 -7.10 -9.63 29.22
CA GLU A 59 -5.70 -9.20 29.13
C GLU A 59 -5.06 -9.63 27.81
N LYS A 60 -5.17 -10.92 27.45
CA LYS A 60 -4.68 -11.44 26.16
C LYS A 60 -5.31 -10.71 24.96
N GLN A 61 -6.61 -10.40 25.03
CA GLN A 61 -7.29 -9.67 23.96
C GLN A 61 -6.78 -8.23 23.82
N VAL A 62 -6.54 -7.55 24.93
CA VAL A 62 -5.96 -6.19 24.94
C VAL A 62 -4.55 -6.21 24.36
N ASP A 63 -3.72 -7.18 24.72
CA ASP A 63 -2.37 -7.32 24.18
C ASP A 63 -2.35 -7.54 22.67
N VAL A 64 -3.23 -8.41 22.16
CA VAL A 64 -3.37 -8.63 20.72
C VAL A 64 -3.83 -7.34 20.03
N ARG A 65 -4.83 -6.65 20.58
CA ARG A 65 -5.33 -5.39 20.02
C ARG A 65 -4.23 -4.32 19.97
N LYS A 66 -3.43 -4.19 21.03
CA LYS A 66 -2.29 -3.26 21.10
C LYS A 66 -1.24 -3.57 20.03
N LYS A 67 -0.93 -4.84 19.79
CA LYS A 67 0.01 -5.27 18.73
C LYS A 67 -0.53 -4.93 17.33
N ILE A 68 -1.82 -5.15 17.09
CA ILE A 68 -2.46 -4.81 15.82
C ILE A 68 -2.42 -3.29 15.60
N GLU A 69 -2.81 -2.51 16.60
CA GLU A 69 -2.83 -1.04 16.51
C GLU A 69 -1.43 -0.47 16.27
N TYR A 70 -0.43 -0.97 16.98
CA TYR A 70 0.97 -0.61 16.74
C TYR A 70 1.42 -0.95 15.31
N SER A 71 1.09 -2.14 14.81
CA SER A 71 1.41 -2.56 13.44
C SER A 71 0.70 -1.70 12.39
N MET A 72 -0.58 -1.37 12.60
CA MET A 72 -1.36 -0.48 11.75
C MET A 72 -0.75 0.92 11.71
N GLN A 73 -0.38 1.49 12.86
CA GLN A 73 0.25 2.80 12.95
C GLN A 73 1.60 2.83 12.24
N LEU A 74 2.42 1.77 12.38
CA LEU A 74 3.68 1.63 11.68
C LEU A 74 3.47 1.56 10.16
N ASN A 75 2.51 0.76 9.69
CA ASN A 75 2.21 0.64 8.27
C ASN A 75 1.66 1.95 7.69
N ALA A 76 0.78 2.64 8.41
CA ALA A 76 0.27 3.96 8.01
C ALA A 76 1.41 4.99 7.91
N SER A 77 2.37 4.96 8.84
CA SER A 77 3.53 5.84 8.81
C SER A 77 4.45 5.52 7.64
N ARG A 78 4.70 4.24 7.38
CA ARG A 78 5.46 3.77 6.21
C ARG A 78 4.81 4.19 4.90
N LEU A 79 3.49 4.04 4.77
CA LEU A 79 2.75 4.43 3.57
C LEU A 79 2.85 5.93 3.32
N LYS A 80 2.75 6.76 4.36
CA LYS A 80 2.94 8.22 4.24
C LYS A 80 4.33 8.58 3.70
N VAL A 81 5.37 7.89 4.15
CA VAL A 81 6.74 8.11 3.65
C VAL A 81 6.84 7.69 2.17
N LEU A 82 6.28 6.55 1.80
CA LEU A 82 6.28 6.09 0.40
C LEU A 82 5.50 7.06 -0.51
N GLN A 83 4.34 7.56 -0.07
CA GLN A 83 3.58 8.57 -0.79
C GLN A 83 4.38 9.87 -0.96
N ALA A 84 5.03 10.35 0.11
CA ALA A 84 5.86 11.55 0.01
C ALA A 84 7.06 11.37 -0.94
N GLN A 85 7.65 10.16 -0.98
CA GLN A 85 8.71 9.84 -1.93
C GLN A 85 8.19 9.83 -3.37
N ASP A 86 7.04 9.19 -3.62
CA ASP A 86 6.39 9.16 -4.93
C ASP A 86 6.02 10.58 -5.41
N ASP A 87 5.46 11.41 -4.53
CA ASP A 87 5.15 12.81 -4.81
C ASP A 87 6.39 13.62 -5.22
N VAL A 88 7.53 13.38 -4.58
CA VAL A 88 8.79 14.08 -4.92
C VAL A 88 9.28 13.63 -6.30
N VAL A 89 9.26 12.33 -6.59
CA VAL A 89 9.65 11.80 -7.90
C VAL A 89 8.73 12.32 -9.00
N ASN A 90 7.42 12.34 -8.77
CA ASN A 90 6.44 12.88 -9.71
C ASN A 90 6.65 14.38 -9.95
N LYS A 91 6.93 15.17 -8.91
CA LYS A 91 7.28 16.59 -9.05
C LYS A 91 8.58 16.80 -9.84
N MET A 92 9.59 15.95 -9.63
CA MET A 92 10.82 15.99 -10.41
C MET A 92 10.56 15.70 -11.89
N LYS A 93 9.74 14.67 -12.18
CA LYS A 93 9.31 14.32 -13.53
C LYS A 93 8.55 15.46 -14.20
N GLU A 94 7.58 16.07 -13.51
CA GLU A 94 6.84 17.24 -14.01
C GLU A 94 7.76 18.43 -14.29
N SER A 95 8.74 18.70 -13.41
CA SER A 95 9.73 19.76 -13.62
C SER A 95 10.59 19.48 -14.84
N ALA A 96 11.04 18.24 -15.02
CA ALA A 96 11.82 17.83 -16.19
C ALA A 96 10.98 17.94 -17.48
N ALA A 97 9.70 17.55 -17.45
CA ALA A 97 8.79 17.71 -18.58
C ALA A 97 8.62 19.19 -18.98
N LYS A 98 8.49 20.09 -18.00
CA LYS A 98 8.44 21.55 -18.25
C LYS A 98 9.71 22.07 -18.91
N GLU A 99 10.88 21.59 -18.50
CA GLU A 99 12.15 21.97 -19.13
C GLU A 99 12.30 21.41 -20.55
N LEU A 100 11.77 20.20 -20.82
CA LEU A 100 11.77 19.62 -22.17
C LEU A 100 10.99 20.48 -23.17
N LEU A 101 9.94 21.19 -22.75
CA LEU A 101 9.23 22.15 -23.61
C LEU A 101 10.15 23.27 -24.10
N ASN A 102 11.11 23.70 -23.28
CA ASN A 102 12.05 24.77 -23.64
C ASN A 102 13.08 24.32 -24.69
N VAL A 103 13.36 23.02 -24.81
CA VAL A 103 14.32 22.49 -25.79
C VAL A 103 13.90 22.81 -27.22
N SER A 104 12.59 22.77 -27.50
CA SER A 104 12.04 23.08 -28.82
C SER A 104 12.23 24.55 -29.25
N ARG A 105 12.56 25.47 -28.32
CA ARG A 105 12.76 26.89 -28.63
C ARG A 105 14.07 27.15 -29.38
N ASP A 106 15.12 26.40 -29.07
CA ASP A 106 16.40 26.50 -29.78
C ASP A 106 16.36 25.62 -31.04
N HIS A 107 16.04 26.25 -32.16
CA HIS A 107 15.82 25.55 -33.44
C HIS A 107 17.06 24.79 -33.92
N HIS A 108 18.27 25.30 -33.67
CA HIS A 108 19.50 24.65 -34.15
C HIS A 108 19.81 23.40 -33.33
N VAL A 109 19.71 23.50 -32.00
CA VAL A 109 19.92 22.36 -31.10
C VAL A 109 18.83 21.31 -31.29
N TYR A 110 17.57 21.74 -31.37
CA TYR A 110 16.43 20.84 -31.54
C TYR A 110 16.45 20.13 -32.91
N LYS A 111 16.87 20.81 -33.98
CA LYS A 111 17.03 20.20 -35.31
C LYS A 111 18.06 19.06 -35.29
N ASN A 112 19.20 19.26 -34.64
CA ASN A 112 20.21 18.20 -34.48
C ASN A 112 19.66 17.03 -33.63
N LEU A 113 18.94 17.34 -32.55
CA LEU A 113 18.30 16.32 -31.71
C LEU A 113 17.26 15.49 -32.51
N LEU A 114 16.41 16.14 -33.30
CA LEU A 114 15.43 15.45 -34.15
C LEU A 114 16.11 14.52 -35.15
N LYS A 115 17.20 14.97 -35.78
CA LYS A 115 18.01 14.13 -36.68
C LYS A 115 18.50 12.86 -35.95
N ASP A 116 19.08 13.03 -34.77
CA ASP A 116 19.58 11.90 -33.97
C ASP A 116 18.46 10.94 -33.52
N LEU A 117 17.30 11.47 -33.14
CA LEU A 117 16.13 10.68 -32.76
C LEU A 117 15.58 9.87 -33.95
N VAL A 118 15.57 10.44 -35.16
CA VAL A 118 15.17 9.71 -36.39
C VAL A 118 16.17 8.60 -36.67
N ILE A 119 17.48 8.87 -36.66
CA ILE A 119 18.52 7.85 -36.88
C ILE A 119 18.41 6.72 -35.86
N GLN A 120 18.23 7.05 -34.58
CA GLN A 120 18.06 6.06 -33.53
C GLN A 120 16.84 5.17 -33.78
N SER A 121 15.74 5.76 -34.23
CA SER A 121 14.50 5.04 -34.52
C SER A 121 14.65 4.09 -35.71
N LEU A 122 15.31 4.55 -36.79
CA LEU A 122 15.62 3.72 -37.96
C LEU A 122 16.54 2.54 -37.60
N LEU A 123 17.56 2.76 -36.77
CA LEU A 123 18.45 1.71 -36.29
C LEU A 123 17.74 0.65 -35.45
N ARG A 124 16.63 0.99 -34.78
CA ARG A 124 15.82 0.08 -33.98
C ARG A 124 14.80 -0.68 -34.81
N LEU A 125 14.12 -0.02 -35.74
CA LEU A 125 13.12 -0.63 -36.62
C LEU A 125 13.76 -1.52 -37.69
N LYS A 126 14.85 -1.06 -38.33
CA LYS A 126 15.55 -1.75 -39.43
C LYS A 126 14.62 -2.19 -40.56
N GLU A 127 13.68 -1.34 -40.93
CA GLU A 127 12.74 -1.58 -42.02
C GLU A 127 13.12 -0.77 -43.28
N PRO A 128 12.79 -1.27 -44.48
CA PRO A 128 13.12 -0.60 -45.73
C PRO A 128 12.24 0.64 -46.01
N SER A 129 11.03 0.70 -45.46
CA SER A 129 10.10 1.81 -45.60
C SER A 129 9.39 2.05 -44.28
N VAL A 130 9.35 3.30 -43.83
CA VAL A 130 8.77 3.72 -42.55
C VAL A 130 7.92 4.98 -42.71
N LEU A 131 6.87 5.06 -41.91
CA LEU A 131 6.00 6.23 -41.80
C LEU A 131 6.39 7.02 -40.54
N LEU A 132 6.72 8.30 -40.70
CA LEU A 132 7.12 9.18 -39.60
C LEU A 132 5.98 10.11 -39.23
N ARG A 133 5.64 10.15 -37.94
CA ARG A 133 4.71 11.09 -37.32
C ARG A 133 5.46 12.06 -36.43
N CYS A 134 5.19 13.35 -36.61
CA CYS A 134 5.73 14.44 -35.79
C CYS A 134 4.61 15.42 -35.44
N ARG A 135 4.91 16.43 -34.61
CA ARG A 135 3.97 17.53 -34.35
C ARG A 135 3.88 18.42 -35.58
N LYS A 136 2.72 19.06 -35.80
CA LYS A 136 2.52 19.99 -36.93
C LYS A 136 3.55 21.12 -36.97
N GLU A 137 3.94 21.63 -35.80
CA GLU A 137 4.93 22.70 -35.65
C GLU A 137 6.35 22.28 -36.04
N ASP A 138 6.66 20.99 -35.89
CA ASP A 138 7.98 20.43 -36.15
C ASP A 138 8.15 19.97 -37.61
N LEU A 139 7.10 20.03 -38.43
CA LEU A 139 7.07 19.47 -39.80
C LEU A 139 8.23 19.98 -40.66
N ASN A 140 8.42 21.31 -40.71
CA ASN A 140 9.47 21.93 -41.52
C ASN A 140 10.88 21.50 -41.05
N LEU A 141 11.09 21.42 -39.74
CA LEU A 141 12.37 21.01 -39.16
C LEU A 141 12.67 19.54 -39.45
N VAL A 142 11.63 18.70 -39.41
CA VAL A 142 11.73 17.28 -39.73
C VAL A 142 12.03 17.09 -41.21
N GLU A 143 11.26 17.70 -42.12
CA GLU A 143 11.48 17.62 -43.57
C GLU A 143 12.93 18.01 -43.95
N ASP A 144 13.48 19.05 -43.31
CA ASP A 144 14.86 19.48 -43.50
C ASP A 144 15.93 18.44 -43.08
N VAL A 145 15.67 17.61 -42.06
CA VAL A 145 16.67 16.68 -41.52
C VAL A 145 16.54 15.26 -42.08
N LEU A 146 15.42 14.92 -42.72
CA LEU A 146 15.14 13.57 -43.22
C LEU A 146 16.22 13.04 -44.16
N ASP A 147 16.59 13.82 -45.18
CA ASP A 147 17.60 13.41 -46.16
C ASP A 147 18.97 13.16 -45.51
N SER A 148 19.33 14.00 -44.54
CA SER A 148 20.59 13.85 -43.80
C SER A 148 20.55 12.63 -42.87
N ALA A 149 19.43 12.42 -42.17
CA ALA A 149 19.24 11.29 -41.27
C ALA A 149 19.23 9.94 -42.03
N ALA A 150 18.56 9.89 -43.18
CA ALA A 150 18.46 8.68 -44.00
C ALA A 150 19.82 8.25 -44.57
N LYS A 151 20.63 9.21 -45.04
CA LYS A 151 22.01 8.96 -45.50
C LYS A 151 22.91 8.48 -44.36
N GLU A 152 22.87 9.14 -43.21
CA GLU A 152 23.70 8.76 -42.07
C GLU A 152 23.31 7.39 -41.51
N TYR A 153 22.01 7.05 -41.53
CA TYR A 153 21.55 5.70 -41.21
C TYR A 153 22.11 4.66 -42.20
N ALA A 154 22.01 4.92 -43.50
CA ALA A 154 22.49 4.02 -44.56
C ALA A 154 23.99 3.75 -44.43
N GLU A 155 24.78 4.78 -44.14
CA GLU A 155 26.22 4.66 -43.87
C GLU A 155 26.51 3.83 -42.60
N LYS A 156 25.82 4.10 -41.50
CA LYS A 156 26.03 3.39 -40.22
C LYS A 156 25.60 1.92 -40.27
N ALA A 157 24.49 1.63 -40.94
CA ALA A 157 23.93 0.29 -41.04
C ALA A 157 24.45 -0.50 -42.25
N ASN A 158 25.18 0.14 -43.17
CA ASN A 158 25.69 -0.42 -44.42
C ASN A 158 24.57 -1.03 -45.29
N VAL A 159 23.46 -0.28 -45.43
CA VAL A 159 22.24 -0.69 -46.16
C VAL A 159 21.84 0.40 -47.16
N HIS A 160 20.86 0.10 -48.02
CA HIS A 160 20.25 1.12 -48.87
C HIS A 160 19.47 2.13 -48.04
N VAL A 161 19.39 3.36 -48.56
CA VAL A 161 18.64 4.45 -47.94
C VAL A 161 17.17 4.02 -47.82
N PRO A 162 16.61 3.98 -46.60
CA PRO A 162 15.22 3.60 -46.41
C PRO A 162 14.29 4.70 -46.93
N GLU A 163 13.10 4.31 -47.37
CA GLU A 163 12.05 5.25 -47.71
C GLU A 163 11.40 5.77 -46.41
N ILE A 164 11.44 7.08 -46.19
CA ILE A 164 10.83 7.72 -45.02
C ILE A 164 9.72 8.63 -45.51
N VAL A 165 8.47 8.25 -45.23
CA VAL A 165 7.29 9.04 -45.60
C VAL A 165 6.79 9.77 -44.36
N VAL A 166 6.62 11.09 -44.44
CA VAL A 166 6.00 11.86 -43.35
C VAL A 166 4.48 11.74 -43.46
N ASP A 167 3.84 11.30 -42.37
CA ASP A 167 2.38 11.25 -42.25
C ASP A 167 1.81 12.67 -42.20
N LYS A 168 1.01 13.03 -43.22
CA LYS A 168 0.35 14.34 -43.31
C LYS A 168 -1.11 14.29 -42.86
N ASP A 169 -1.61 13.11 -42.52
CA ASP A 169 -2.99 12.90 -42.07
C ASP A 169 -3.05 12.78 -40.54
N VAL A 170 -2.04 12.15 -39.92
CA VAL A 170 -1.95 11.92 -38.48
C VAL A 170 -0.71 12.58 -37.88
N TYR A 171 -0.94 13.66 -37.13
CA TYR A 171 0.11 14.37 -36.39
C TYR A 171 0.12 13.99 -34.92
N LEU A 172 1.29 14.15 -34.29
CA LEU A 172 1.39 14.07 -32.83
C LEU A 172 0.63 15.23 -32.17
N PRO A 173 0.15 15.04 -30.93
CA PRO A 173 -0.53 16.08 -30.19
C PRO A 173 0.34 17.34 -30.04
N PRO A 174 -0.26 18.55 -29.99
CA PRO A 174 0.50 19.79 -29.86
C PRO A 174 1.18 19.91 -28.49
N ALA A 175 2.00 20.96 -28.34
CA ALA A 175 2.58 21.28 -27.04
C ALA A 175 1.49 21.59 -25.99
N PRO A 176 1.76 21.36 -24.68
CA PRO A 176 0.81 21.63 -23.62
C PRO A 176 0.37 23.11 -23.63
N SER A 177 -0.94 23.35 -23.64
CA SER A 177 -1.53 24.69 -23.61
C SER A 177 -2.18 24.96 -22.25
N HIS A 178 -2.04 26.18 -21.73
CA HIS A 178 -2.72 26.61 -20.50
C HIS A 178 -4.25 26.59 -20.60
N HIS A 179 -4.81 26.58 -21.81
CA HIS A 179 -6.25 26.61 -22.04
C HIS A 179 -6.89 25.22 -21.87
N ASN A 180 -6.20 24.15 -22.23
CA ASN A 180 -6.70 22.77 -22.16
C ASN A 180 -5.68 21.84 -21.48
N PRO A 181 -5.59 21.85 -20.14
CA PRO A 181 -4.61 21.05 -19.39
C PRO A 181 -4.89 19.53 -19.43
N HIS A 182 -6.07 19.10 -19.88
CA HIS A 182 -6.46 17.69 -19.96
C HIS A 182 -6.36 17.10 -21.37
N ASP A 183 -5.99 17.90 -22.37
CA ASP A 183 -5.79 17.38 -23.72
C ASP A 183 -4.47 16.59 -23.81
N LEU A 184 -4.44 15.63 -24.73
CA LEU A 184 -3.21 14.96 -25.11
C LEU A 184 -2.20 16.00 -25.59
N HIS A 185 -0.97 15.92 -25.07
CA HIS A 185 0.10 16.83 -25.40
C HIS A 185 1.39 16.05 -25.69
N CYS A 186 2.28 16.68 -26.47
CA CYS A 186 3.62 16.15 -26.72
C CYS A 186 4.63 17.30 -26.69
N SER A 187 5.72 17.12 -25.94
CA SER A 187 6.81 18.08 -25.79
C SER A 187 7.75 18.11 -27.00
N GLY A 188 7.73 17.07 -27.83
CA GLY A 188 8.49 16.99 -29.07
C GLY A 188 9.00 15.58 -29.40
N GLY A 189 9.79 15.49 -30.46
CA GLY A 189 10.33 14.23 -30.97
C GLY A 189 9.49 13.61 -32.08
N VAL A 190 9.71 12.33 -32.33
CA VAL A 190 9.16 11.61 -33.49
C VAL A 190 8.65 10.24 -33.11
N VAL A 191 7.63 9.77 -33.83
CA VAL A 191 7.14 8.39 -33.76
C VAL A 191 7.30 7.80 -35.15
N LEU A 192 8.02 6.68 -35.26
CA LEU A 192 8.14 5.94 -36.51
C LEU A 192 7.25 4.71 -36.47
N VAL A 193 6.58 4.44 -37.57
CA VAL A 193 5.68 3.32 -37.76
C VAL A 193 6.18 2.50 -38.95
N SER A 194 6.10 1.16 -38.83
CA SER A 194 6.38 0.27 -39.96
C SER A 194 5.43 0.53 -41.13
N HIS A 195 5.85 0.21 -42.35
CA HIS A 195 4.98 0.36 -43.53
C HIS A 195 3.65 -0.40 -43.40
N ASP A 196 3.63 -1.54 -42.69
CA ASP A 196 2.43 -2.33 -42.44
C ASP A 196 1.60 -1.87 -41.22
N GLY A 197 2.04 -0.83 -40.52
CA GLY A 197 1.35 -0.25 -39.36
C GLY A 197 1.44 -1.07 -38.08
N LYS A 198 2.15 -2.21 -38.07
CA LYS A 198 2.18 -3.14 -36.92
C LYS A 198 3.18 -2.76 -35.85
N ILE A 199 4.32 -2.18 -36.22
CA ILE A 199 5.39 -1.83 -35.29
C ILE A 199 5.41 -0.31 -35.15
N VAL A 200 5.19 0.18 -33.94
CA VAL A 200 5.26 1.60 -33.60
C VAL A 200 6.44 1.80 -32.65
N PHE A 201 7.40 2.63 -33.06
CA PHE A 201 8.52 3.04 -32.25
C PHE A 201 8.32 4.48 -31.81
N GLU A 202 7.91 4.65 -30.55
CA GLU A 202 7.71 5.95 -29.93
C GLU A 202 9.02 6.49 -29.38
N ASN A 203 9.55 7.53 -30.03
CA ASN A 203 10.79 8.20 -29.63
C ASN A 203 10.54 9.70 -29.38
N THR A 204 9.41 10.00 -28.74
CA THR A 204 9.05 11.33 -28.26
C THR A 204 9.87 11.67 -27.02
N LEU A 205 10.05 12.97 -26.75
CA LEU A 205 10.75 13.43 -25.55
C LEU A 205 10.02 12.97 -24.28
N ASP A 206 8.69 12.93 -24.32
CA ASP A 206 7.84 12.48 -23.21
C ASP A 206 8.02 10.98 -22.92
N ALA A 207 7.95 10.13 -23.95
CA ALA A 207 8.15 8.69 -23.78
C ALA A 207 9.57 8.36 -23.28
N ARG A 208 10.57 9.12 -23.71
CA ARG A 208 11.95 8.99 -23.21
C ARG A 208 12.06 9.40 -21.75
N LEU A 209 11.39 10.49 -21.35
CA LEU A 209 11.33 10.90 -19.95
C LEU A 209 10.67 9.83 -19.09
N ASP A 210 9.58 9.23 -19.57
CA ASP A 210 8.89 8.14 -18.89
C ASP A 210 9.79 6.93 -18.67
N VAL A 211 10.63 6.56 -19.65
CA VAL A 211 11.60 5.47 -19.51
C VAL A 211 12.68 5.77 -18.46
N VAL A 212 13.11 7.04 -18.34
CA VAL A 212 14.13 7.44 -17.36
C VAL A 212 13.60 7.40 -15.93
N PHE A 213 12.31 7.70 -15.72
CA PHE A 213 11.66 7.72 -14.41
C PHE A 213 10.98 6.39 -14.03
N ARG A 214 11.21 5.32 -14.80
CA ARG A 214 10.62 4.00 -14.59
C ARG A 214 11.41 3.11 -13.63
#